data_AF-A0A945CGH2-F1
#
_entry.id   AF-A0A945CGH2-F1
#
_cell.length_a   1.000
_cell.length_b   1.000
_cell.length_c   1.000
_cell.angle_alpha   90.00
_cell.angle_beta   90.00
_cell.angle_gamma   90.00
#
_symmetry.space_group_name_H-M   'P 1'
#
loop_
_entity.id
_entity.type
_entity.pdbx_description
1 polymer ?
#
loop_
_entity_poly.entity_id
_entity_poly.type
_entity_poly.pdbx_seq_one_letter_code
_entity_poly.pdbx_strand_id
1 'polypeptide(L)'
;MGRFMVLQQELADLKSELVTETEAAARSYLGKNLPLLNTIGNISPLIGLLGTITGMIIAFESIAVAGAGDPRVVAGGISQALVTTATGLIIAIPTIISYRYLARKADRSLEQVEVYGHAFANSLIMSSRSSGDSAQG
;
A
#
# COMPACT_ATOMS: atom_id res chain seq x y z
N MET A 1 1.05 15.68 47.23
CA MET A 1 1.57 16.12 45.92
C MET A 1 1.90 14.96 44.98
N GLY A 2 2.65 13.93 45.40
CA GLY A 2 3.01 12.80 44.52
C GLY A 2 1.83 12.03 43.89
N ARG A 3 0.76 11.74 44.65
CA ARG A 3 -0.41 10.98 44.15
C ARG A 3 -1.19 11.69 43.03
N PHE A 4 -1.19 13.02 43.02
CA PHE A 4 -1.85 13.81 41.97
C PHE A 4 -1.02 13.80 40.68
N MET A 5 0.31 13.78 40.80
CA MET A 5 1.23 13.71 39.67
C MET A 5 1.19 12.33 38.99
N VAL A 6 1.09 11.25 39.78
CA VAL A 6 0.94 9.88 39.28
C VAL A 6 -0.36 9.71 38.49
N LEU A 7 -1.50 10.20 39.01
CA LEU A 7 -2.79 10.12 38.29
C LEU A 7 -2.81 10.97 37.01
N GLN A 8 -2.12 12.11 36.96
CA GLN A 8 -2.03 12.89 35.70
C GLN A 8 -1.19 12.14 34.65
N GLN A 9 -0.15 11.41 35.09
CA GLN A 9 0.71 10.65 34.20
C GLN A 9 0.00 9.40 33.65
N GLU A 10 -0.71 8.66 34.50
CA GLU A 10 -1.48 7.48 34.12
C GLU A 10 -2.59 7.83 33.10
N LEU A 11 -3.20 9.00 33.23
CA LEU A 11 -4.21 9.52 32.29
C LEU A 11 -3.61 9.97 30.95
N ALA A 12 -2.39 10.52 30.97
CA ALA A 12 -1.68 10.90 29.75
C ALA A 12 -1.20 9.66 28.97
N ASP A 13 -0.73 8.64 29.68
CA ASP A 13 -0.29 7.37 29.11
C ASP A 13 -1.48 6.62 28.50
N LEU A 14 -2.60 6.51 29.23
CA LEU A 14 -3.82 5.85 28.72
C LEU A 14 -4.39 6.56 27.48
N LYS A 15 -4.33 7.89 27.44
CA LYS A 15 -4.73 8.68 26.25
C LYS A 15 -3.87 8.32 25.04
N SER A 16 -2.55 8.30 25.24
CA SER A 16 -1.58 8.01 24.17
C SER A 16 -1.78 6.58 23.64
N GLU A 17 -2.01 5.64 24.54
CA GLU A 17 -2.26 4.23 24.21
C GLU A 17 -3.54 4.07 23.37
N LEU A 18 -4.66 4.65 23.81
CA LEU A 18 -5.94 4.61 23.08
C LEU A 18 -5.84 5.17 21.66
N VAL A 19 -5.21 6.35 21.51
CA VAL A 19 -5.04 6.97 20.18
C VAL A 19 -4.18 6.07 19.29
N THR A 20 -3.05 5.57 19.81
CA THR A 20 -2.14 4.71 19.05
C THR A 20 -2.83 3.42 18.60
N GLU A 21 -3.63 2.77 19.44
CA GLU A 21 -4.37 1.57 19.06
C GLU A 21 -5.41 1.85 17.96
N THR A 22 -6.15 2.95 18.07
CA THR A 22 -7.17 3.32 17.07
C THR A 22 -6.54 3.65 15.72
N GLU A 23 -5.39 4.33 15.71
CA GLU A 23 -4.63 4.63 14.49
C GLU A 23 -4.07 3.37 13.85
N ALA A 24 -3.52 2.45 14.65
CA ALA A 24 -3.02 1.17 14.17
C ALA A 24 -4.13 0.33 13.51
N ALA A 25 -5.31 0.27 14.15
CA ALA A 25 -6.48 -0.42 13.62
C ALA A 25 -6.97 0.23 12.31
N ALA A 26 -7.07 1.56 12.27
CA ALA A 26 -7.45 2.29 11.06
C ALA A 26 -6.45 2.05 9.92
N ARG A 27 -5.15 2.12 10.20
CA ARG A 27 -4.06 1.89 9.23
C ARG A 27 -4.13 0.49 8.64
N SER A 28 -4.38 -0.51 9.47
CA SER A 28 -4.59 -1.89 9.00
C SER A 28 -5.80 -2.00 8.07
N TYR A 29 -6.94 -1.40 8.45
CA TYR A 29 -8.18 -1.48 7.67
C TYR A 29 -8.09 -0.75 6.31
N LEU A 30 -7.54 0.46 6.30
CA LEU A 30 -7.34 1.29 5.11
C LEU A 30 -6.22 0.75 4.20
N GLY A 31 -5.20 0.14 4.80
CA GLY A 31 -4.03 -0.37 4.10
C GLY A 31 -4.17 -1.79 3.51
N LYS A 32 -5.15 -2.60 3.94
CA LYS A 32 -5.18 -4.05 3.68
C LYS A 32 -4.95 -4.50 2.22
N ASN A 33 -5.50 -3.76 1.25
CA ASN A 33 -5.44 -4.15 -0.17
C ASN A 33 -4.38 -3.38 -0.97
N LEU A 34 -3.76 -2.37 -0.38
CA LEU A 34 -2.77 -1.53 -1.06
C LEU A 34 -1.48 -2.31 -1.40
N PRO A 35 -0.92 -3.15 -0.51
CA PRO A 35 0.27 -3.95 -0.83
C PRO A 35 0.05 -4.88 -2.02
N LEU A 36 -1.14 -5.47 -2.15
CA LEU A 36 -1.46 -6.35 -3.27
C LEU A 36 -1.40 -5.61 -4.61
N LEU A 37 -2.01 -4.43 -4.68
CA LEU A 37 -1.97 -3.57 -5.88
C LEU A 37 -0.54 -3.17 -6.25
N ASN A 38 0.27 -2.79 -5.26
CA ASN A 38 1.68 -2.45 -5.46
C ASN A 38 2.45 -3.65 -6.04
N THR A 39 2.24 -4.84 -5.46
CA THR A 39 2.87 -6.08 -5.91
C THR A 39 2.51 -6.41 -7.35
N ILE A 40 1.23 -6.33 -7.73
CA ILE A 40 0.79 -6.59 -9.11
C ILE A 40 1.43 -5.59 -10.07
N GLY A 41 1.46 -4.30 -9.71
CA GLY A 41 2.10 -3.25 -10.51
C GLY A 41 3.59 -3.51 -10.75
N ASN A 42 4.30 -4.04 -9.76
CA ASN A 42 5.74 -4.31 -9.85
C ASN A 42 6.07 -5.65 -10.52
N ILE A 43 5.23 -6.68 -10.35
CA ILE A 43 5.46 -8.01 -10.93
C ILE A 43 5.02 -8.07 -12.40
N SER A 44 3.99 -7.32 -12.81
CA SER A 44 3.47 -7.34 -14.17
C SER A 44 4.53 -7.09 -15.27
N PRO A 45 5.43 -6.09 -15.15
CA PRO A 45 6.53 -5.91 -16.10
C PRO A 45 7.52 -7.08 -16.12
N LEU A 46 7.79 -7.68 -14.96
CA LEU A 46 8.70 -8.83 -14.84
C LEU A 46 8.13 -10.06 -15.55
N ILE A 47 6.81 -10.26 -15.50
CA ILE A 47 6.12 -11.29 -16.29
C ILE A 47 6.24 -11.00 -17.79
N GLY A 48 6.09 -9.75 -18.21
CA GLY A 48 6.27 -9.35 -19.62
C GLY A 48 7.70 -9.61 -20.14
N LEU A 49 8.70 -9.32 -19.31
CA LEU A 49 10.11 -9.62 -19.59
C LEU A 49 10.38 -11.13 -19.64
N LEU A 50 9.77 -11.93 -18.76
CA LEU A 50 9.86 -13.40 -18.86
C LEU A 50 9.31 -13.89 -20.21
N GLY A 51 8.22 -13.28 -20.69
CA GLY A 51 7.66 -13.53 -22.01
C GLY A 51 8.64 -13.23 -23.15
N THR A 52 9.45 -12.17 -23.03
CA THR A 52 10.46 -11.87 -24.06
C THR A 52 11.56 -12.91 -24.10
N ILE A 53 12.03 -13.35 -22.92
CA ILE A 53 13.07 -14.37 -22.82
C ILE A 53 12.55 -15.65 -23.47
N THR A 54 11.31 -16.04 -23.17
CA THR A 54 10.68 -17.23 -23.75
C THR A 54 10.52 -17.13 -25.27
N GLY A 55 10.03 -15.99 -25.79
CA GLY A 55 9.88 -15.79 -27.24
C GLY A 55 11.21 -15.76 -27.99
N MET A 56 12.26 -15.21 -27.38
CA MET A 56 13.62 -15.24 -27.94
C MET A 56 14.20 -16.66 -27.96
N ILE A 57 13.95 -17.47 -26.92
CA ILE A 57 14.38 -18.88 -26.89
C ILE A 57 13.75 -19.64 -28.06
N ILE A 58 12.43 -19.49 -28.27
CA ILE A 58 11.72 -20.14 -29.38
C ILE A 58 12.27 -19.69 -30.75
N ALA A 59 12.56 -18.39 -30.89
CA ALA A 59 13.15 -17.86 -32.11
C ALA A 59 14.53 -18.48 -32.41
N PHE A 60 15.39 -18.61 -31.40
CA PHE A 60 16.72 -19.22 -31.56
C PHE A 60 16.67 -20.73 -31.75
N GLU A 61 15.73 -21.44 -31.12
CA GLU A 61 15.50 -22.86 -31.34
C GLU A 61 15.07 -23.14 -32.79
N SER A 62 14.21 -22.27 -33.34
CA SER A 62 13.78 -22.35 -34.75
C SER A 62 14.97 -22.22 -35.71
N ILE A 63 15.95 -21.36 -35.38
CA ILE A 63 17.21 -21.24 -36.14
C ILE A 63 18.07 -22.51 -35.95
N ALA A 64 18.18 -23.02 -34.73
CA ALA A 64 19.01 -24.21 -34.47
C ALA A 64 18.52 -25.46 -35.22
N VAL A 65 17.20 -25.62 -35.36
CA VAL A 65 16.59 -26.78 -36.04
C VAL A 65 16.56 -26.62 -37.56
N ALA A 66 16.25 -25.42 -38.07
CA ALA A 66 16.06 -25.19 -39.50
C ALA A 66 17.30 -24.62 -40.24
N GLY A 67 18.41 -24.34 -39.54
CA GLY A 67 19.55 -23.60 -40.08
C GLY A 67 19.30 -22.09 -40.06
N ALA A 68 19.82 -21.31 -41.01
CA ALA A 68 19.36 -19.92 -41.21
C ALA A 68 17.91 -19.93 -41.76
N GLY A 69 16.97 -20.49 -40.99
CA GLY A 69 15.59 -20.75 -41.34
C GLY A 69 14.85 -19.50 -41.80
N ASP A 70 13.66 -19.69 -42.38
CA ASP A 70 12.88 -18.59 -42.96
C ASP A 70 12.83 -17.39 -42.00
N PRO A 71 13.38 -16.22 -42.40
CA PRO A 71 13.39 -15.01 -41.58
C PRO A 71 12.03 -14.62 -41.02
N ARG A 72 10.94 -15.05 -41.67
CA ARG A 72 9.56 -14.84 -41.19
C ARG A 72 9.27 -15.57 -39.88
N VAL A 73 9.81 -16.76 -39.67
CA VAL A 73 9.60 -17.56 -38.45
C VAL A 73 10.31 -16.89 -37.26
N VAL A 74 11.57 -16.47 -37.48
CA VAL A 74 12.37 -15.75 -36.48
C VAL A 74 11.70 -14.41 -36.11
N ALA A 75 11.25 -13.66 -37.12
CA ALA A 75 10.52 -12.41 -36.92
C ALA A 75 9.23 -12.61 -36.11
N GLY A 76 8.56 -13.75 -36.27
CA GLY A 76 7.39 -14.14 -35.48
C GLY A 76 7.69 -14.29 -33.98
N GLY A 77 8.75 -15.02 -33.62
CA GLY A 77 9.15 -15.20 -32.22
C GLY A 77 9.57 -13.89 -31.54
N ILE A 78 10.30 -13.03 -32.28
CA ILE A 78 10.67 -11.69 -31.80
C ILE A 78 9.44 -10.79 -31.63
N SER A 79 8.51 -10.81 -32.59
CA SER A 79 7.27 -10.05 -32.49
C SER A 79 6.45 -10.47 -31.28
N GLN A 80 6.33 -11.78 -31.03
CA GLN A 80 5.64 -12.32 -29.86
C GLN A 80 6.30 -11.87 -28.54
N ALA A 81 7.63 -11.88 -28.47
CA ALA A 81 8.40 -11.35 -27.34
C ALA A 81 8.11 -9.86 -27.07
N LEU A 82 8.01 -9.04 -28.11
CA LEU A 82 7.70 -7.62 -27.96
C LEU A 82 6.28 -7.38 -27.47
N VAL A 83 5.31 -8.15 -27.98
CA VAL A 83 3.90 -8.05 -27.56
C VAL A 83 3.75 -8.40 -26.09
N THR A 84 4.42 -9.43 -25.57
CA THR A 84 4.33 -9.79 -24.14
C THR A 84 4.85 -8.70 -23.22
N THR A 85 5.91 -7.98 -23.62
CA THR A 85 6.39 -6.80 -22.88
C THR A 85 5.36 -5.69 -22.86
N ALA A 86 4.81 -5.37 -24.04
CA ALA A 86 3.80 -4.33 -24.17
C ALA A 86 2.59 -4.63 -23.28
N THR A 87 2.12 -5.89 -23.26
CA THR A 87 1.02 -6.31 -22.37
C THR A 87 1.38 -6.15 -20.89
N GLY A 88 2.58 -6.57 -20.47
CA GLY A 88 3.04 -6.41 -19.09
C GLY A 88 3.07 -4.95 -18.63
N LEU A 89 3.46 -4.03 -19.52
CA LEU A 89 3.46 -2.58 -19.27
C LEU A 89 2.05 -1.99 -19.26
N ILE A 90 1.18 -2.42 -20.18
CA ILE A 90 -0.23 -1.99 -20.25
C ILE A 90 -0.98 -2.31 -18.96
N ILE A 91 -0.63 -3.41 -18.28
CA ILE A 91 -1.21 -3.76 -16.97
C ILE A 91 -0.52 -3.01 -15.83
N ALA A 92 0.81 -2.87 -15.86
CA ALA A 92 1.59 -2.26 -14.79
C ALA A 92 1.29 -0.77 -14.59
N ILE A 93 1.26 0.00 -15.68
CA ILE A 93 1.05 1.45 -15.65
C ILE A 93 -0.26 1.85 -14.95
N PRO A 94 -1.45 1.37 -15.36
CA PRO A 94 -2.70 1.72 -14.69
C PRO A 94 -2.73 1.20 -13.26
N THR A 95 -2.20 0.00 -13.00
CA THR A 95 -2.16 -0.57 -11.64
C THR A 95 -1.37 0.31 -10.67
N ILE A 96 -0.20 0.79 -11.08
CA ILE A 96 0.64 1.68 -10.25
C ILE A 96 -0.04 3.04 -10.06
N ILE A 97 -0.67 3.60 -11.10
CA ILE A 97 -1.43 4.85 -10.97
C ILE A 97 -2.57 4.71 -9.96
N SER A 98 -3.35 3.63 -10.06
CA SER A 98 -4.42 3.32 -9.12
C SER A 98 -3.88 3.11 -7.70
N TYR A 99 -2.80 2.34 -7.52
CA TYR A 99 -2.15 2.17 -6.23
C TYR A 99 -1.78 3.51 -5.60
N ARG A 100 -1.10 4.39 -6.34
CA ARG A 100 -0.69 5.71 -5.84
C ARG A 100 -1.88 6.58 -5.46
N TYR A 101 -2.97 6.52 -6.22
CA TYR A 101 -4.19 7.26 -5.91
C TYR A 101 -4.88 6.74 -4.64
N LEU A 102 -5.09 5.42 -4.53
CA LEU A 102 -5.73 4.83 -3.35
C LEU A 102 -4.85 4.96 -2.10
N ALA A 103 -3.54 4.82 -2.23
CA ALA A 103 -2.60 4.99 -1.11
C ALA A 103 -2.67 6.42 -0.55
N ARG A 104 -2.62 7.45 -1.42
CA ARG A 104 -2.81 8.84 -0.99
C ARG A 104 -4.17 9.08 -0.33
N LYS A 105 -5.22 8.45 -0.83
CA LYS A 105 -6.55 8.57 -0.22
C LYS A 105 -6.59 7.92 1.16
N ALA A 106 -5.97 6.75 1.32
CA ALA A 106 -5.85 6.06 2.59
C ALA A 106 -5.05 6.88 3.61
N ASP A 107 -3.91 7.43 3.21
CA ASP A 107 -3.07 8.28 4.08
C ASP A 107 -3.82 9.52 4.56
N ARG A 108 -4.54 10.21 3.67
CA ARG A 108 -5.38 11.36 4.05
C ARG A 108 -6.48 10.99 5.04
N SER A 109 -7.08 9.80 4.89
CA SER A 109 -8.07 9.32 5.85
C SER A 109 -7.45 8.97 7.20
N LEU A 110 -6.21 8.46 7.23
CA LEU A 110 -5.49 8.21 8.47
C LEU A 110 -5.13 9.49 9.20
N GLU A 111 -4.66 10.51 8.48
CA GLU A 111 -4.37 11.83 9.04
C GLU A 111 -5.62 12.46 9.68
N GLN A 112 -6.80 12.28 9.08
CA GLN A 112 -8.05 12.72 9.68
C GLN A 112 -8.40 11.94 10.95
N VAL A 113 -8.16 10.63 10.97
CA VAL A 113 -8.39 9.79 12.16
C VAL A 113 -7.49 10.22 13.32
N GLU A 114 -6.21 10.51 13.06
CA GLU A 114 -5.25 11.03 14.05
C GLU A 114 -5.74 12.37 14.65
N VAL A 115 -6.11 13.34 13.79
CA VAL A 115 -6.60 14.65 14.24
C VAL A 115 -7.88 14.51 15.07
N TYR A 116 -8.86 13.71 14.61
CA TYR A 116 -10.11 13.52 15.34
C TYR A 116 -9.93 12.70 16.62
N GLY A 117 -9.04 11.70 16.62
CA GLY A 117 -8.72 10.88 17.79
C GLY A 117 -8.11 11.72 18.90
N HIS A 118 -7.14 12.58 18.57
CA HIS A 118 -6.56 13.51 19.54
C HIS A 118 -7.56 14.53 20.07
N ALA A 119 -8.39 15.12 19.20
CA ALA A 119 -9.43 16.08 19.60
C ALA A 119 -10.47 15.43 20.53
N PHE A 120 -10.93 14.22 20.19
CA PHE A 120 -11.89 13.46 20.98
C PHE A 120 -11.31 13.10 22.34
N ALA A 121 -10.11 12.54 22.38
CA ALA A 121 -9.45 12.17 23.64
C ALA A 121 -9.21 13.40 24.54
N ASN A 122 -8.86 14.55 23.96
CA ASN A 122 -8.73 15.79 24.71
C ASN A 122 -10.07 16.28 25.29
N SER A 123 -11.15 16.16 24.53
CA SER A 123 -12.50 16.55 24.98
C SER A 123 -13.01 15.68 26.14
N LEU A 124 -12.72 14.37 26.13
CA LEU A 124 -13.08 13.45 27.21
C LEU A 124 -12.37 13.78 28.53
N ILE A 125 -11.06 14.07 28.47
CA ILE A 125 -10.27 14.47 29.64
C ILE A 125 -10.82 15.78 30.23
N MET A 126 -11.19 16.73 29.38
CA MET A 126 -11.72 18.02 29.81
C MET A 126 -13.11 17.88 30.48
N SER A 127 -13.98 17.02 29.94
CA SER A 127 -15.29 16.69 30.53
C SER A 127 -15.17 15.96 31.87
N SER A 128 -14.21 15.04 32.00
CA SER A 128 -13.95 14.33 33.27
C SER A 128 -13.42 15.27 34.36
N ARG A 129 -12.56 16.24 34.02
CA ARG A 129 -12.11 17.29 34.96
C ARG A 129 -13.26 18.17 35.43
N SER A 130 -14.16 18.57 34.53
CA SER A 130 -15.33 19.39 34.88
C SER A 130 -16.28 18.71 35.87
N SER A 131 -16.39 17.38 35.83
CA SER A 131 -17.27 16.63 36.74
C SER A 131 -16.70 16.49 38.16
N GLY A 132 -15.38 16.65 38.34
CA GLY A 132 -14.72 16.63 39.66
C GLY A 132 -14.80 17.97 40.42
N ASP A 133 -15.10 19.07 39.73
CA ASP A 133 -15.21 20.41 40.32
C ASP A 133 -16.62 20.66 40.90
N SER A 134 -17.65 20.02 40.34
CA SER A 134 -19.03 20.09 40.83
C SER A 134 -19.31 19.28 42.11
N ALA A 135 -18.34 18.49 42.59
CA ALA A 135 -18.45 17.71 43.82
C ALA A 135 -17.75 18.36 45.04
N GLN A 136 -17.17 19.56 44.87
CA GLN A 136 -16.48 20.31 45.93
C GLN A 136 -17.13 21.66 46.26
N GLY A 137 -18.30 21.97 45.69
CA GLY A 137 -19.11 23.16 46.00
C GLY A 137 -20.22 22.88 47.01
#